data_AF-A0A511X4W0-F1
#
_entry.id   AF-A0A511X4W0-F1
#
_cell.length_a   1.000
_cell.length_b   1.000
_cell.length_c   1.000
_cell.angle_alpha   90.00
_cell.angle_beta   90.00
_cell.angle_gamma   90.00
#
_symmetry.space_group_name_H-M   'P 1'
#
loop_
_entity.id
_entity.type
_entity.pdbx_description
1 polymer ?
#
loop_
_entity_poly.entity_id
_entity_poly.type
_entity_poly.pdbx_seq_one_letter_code
_entity_poly.pdbx_strand_id
1 'polypeptide(L)'
;MTKGQIESKISEAISKFEIEQMGRGPEKIRTIIFQDLIIIRLQGFLSPSERHLAETLEGIELIKKVRTALFEKSRDNLERAITSVIDVNVVSTHSDVSTQTGEKMIMIVVDRNIEELIK
;
A
#
# COMPACT_ATOMS: atom_id res chain seq x y z
N MET A 1 2.21 2.82 -21.98
CA MET A 1 2.90 3.42 -20.81
C MET A 1 4.10 2.54 -20.54
N THR A 2 5.24 3.08 -20.14
CA THR A 2 6.38 2.25 -19.69
C THR A 2 6.09 1.70 -18.30
N LYS A 3 6.85 0.68 -17.87
CA LYS A 3 6.74 0.10 -16.51
C LYS A 3 6.80 1.19 -15.43
N GLY A 4 7.79 2.08 -15.51
CA GLY A 4 7.95 3.18 -14.56
C GLY A 4 6.79 4.18 -14.56
N GLN A 5 6.13 4.42 -15.71
CA GLN A 5 4.94 5.28 -15.75
C GLN A 5 3.75 4.64 -15.02
N ILE A 6 3.57 3.33 -15.13
CA ILE A 6 2.50 2.60 -14.42
C ILE A 6 2.80 2.58 -12.92
N GLU A 7 4.04 2.28 -12.52
CA GLU A 7 4.49 2.34 -11.12
C GLU A 7 4.27 3.74 -10.50
N SER A 8 4.55 4.81 -11.26
CA SER A 8 4.29 6.19 -10.84
C SER A 8 2.79 6.44 -10.62
N LYS A 9 1.95 6.04 -11.58
CA LYS A 9 0.49 6.22 -11.49
C LYS A 9 -0.13 5.43 -10.35
N ILE A 10 0.34 4.20 -10.10
CA ILE A 10 -0.08 3.43 -8.92
C ILE A 10 0.32 4.17 -7.66
N SER A 11 1.57 4.67 -7.57
CA SER A 11 2.03 5.44 -6.41
C SER A 11 1.16 6.68 -6.15
N GLU A 12 0.75 7.40 -7.19
CA GLU A 12 -0.18 8.53 -7.10
C GLU A 12 -1.57 8.10 -6.60
N ALA A 13 -2.13 7.03 -7.19
CA ALA A 13 -3.44 6.51 -6.81
C ALA A 13 -3.48 6.05 -5.35
N ILE A 14 -2.43 5.36 -4.88
CA ILE A 14 -2.31 4.90 -3.50
C ILE A 14 -2.08 6.07 -2.53
N SER A 15 -1.27 7.06 -2.91
CA SER A 15 -1.09 8.26 -2.08
C SER A 15 -2.42 8.98 -1.85
N LYS A 16 -3.21 9.14 -2.92
CA LYS A 16 -4.56 9.74 -2.84
C LYS A 16 -5.50 8.90 -1.96
N PHE A 17 -5.50 7.58 -2.15
CA PHE A 17 -6.29 6.65 -1.32
C PHE A 17 -5.94 6.78 0.17
N GLU A 18 -4.66 6.83 0.54
CA GLU A 18 -4.25 6.99 1.95
C GLU A 18 -4.69 8.33 2.52
N ILE A 19 -4.59 9.42 1.74
CA ILE A 19 -5.10 10.74 2.16
C ILE A 19 -6.62 10.69 2.39
N GLU A 20 -7.38 10.09 1.49
CA GLU A 20 -8.84 10.02 1.58
C GLU A 20 -9.33 9.11 2.71
N GLN A 21 -8.65 7.98 2.96
CA GLN A 21 -9.07 7.03 3.99
C GLN A 21 -8.52 7.38 5.39
N MET A 22 -7.32 7.95 5.47
CA MET A 22 -6.58 8.15 6.73
C MET A 22 -6.36 9.63 7.08
N GLY A 23 -6.77 10.56 6.22
CA GLY A 23 -6.59 12.00 6.40
C GLY A 23 -5.14 12.47 6.21
N ARG A 24 -4.20 11.57 5.91
CA ARG A 24 -2.79 11.88 5.66
C ARG A 24 -2.14 10.88 4.72
N GLY A 25 -1.29 11.38 3.83
CA GLY A 25 -0.46 10.56 2.95
C GLY A 25 0.88 10.19 3.58
N PRO A 26 1.62 9.23 3.00
CA PRO A 26 2.99 8.96 3.38
C PRO A 26 3.94 10.10 2.97
N GLU A 27 5.10 10.20 3.61
CA GLU A 27 6.17 11.14 3.20
C GLU A 27 6.76 10.75 1.85
N LYS A 28 6.93 9.45 1.62
CA LYS A 28 7.43 8.89 0.36
C LYS A 28 6.66 7.62 0.02
N ILE A 29 6.43 7.43 -1.26
CA ILE A 29 5.82 6.22 -1.79
C ILE A 29 6.63 5.70 -2.98
N ARG A 30 6.77 4.39 -3.07
CA ARG A 30 7.40 3.72 -4.20
C ARG A 30 6.62 2.47 -4.55
N THR A 31 6.28 2.33 -5.81
CA THR A 31 5.72 1.10 -6.38
C THR A 31 6.78 0.39 -7.22
N ILE A 32 6.81 -0.93 -7.14
CA ILE A 32 7.63 -1.80 -7.98
C ILE A 32 6.71 -2.88 -8.52
N ILE A 33 6.74 -3.09 -9.82
CA ILE A 33 6.09 -4.21 -10.48
C ILE A 33 7.15 -5.30 -10.71
N PHE A 34 6.79 -6.55 -10.42
CA PHE A 34 7.64 -7.70 -10.71
C PHE A 34 6.74 -8.87 -11.11
N GLN A 35 6.77 -9.24 -12.39
CA GLN A 35 5.86 -10.22 -12.96
C GLN A 35 4.38 -9.89 -12.67
N ASP A 36 3.68 -10.76 -11.95
CA ASP A 36 2.29 -10.63 -11.49
C ASP A 36 2.16 -9.95 -10.10
N LEU A 37 3.26 -9.44 -9.55
CA LEU A 37 3.30 -8.77 -8.25
C LEU A 37 3.38 -7.24 -8.40
N ILE A 38 2.58 -6.55 -7.58
CA ILE A 38 2.68 -5.11 -7.35
C ILE A 38 3.07 -4.90 -5.88
N ILE A 39 4.25 -4.32 -5.67
CA ILE A 39 4.83 -4.06 -4.34
C ILE A 39 4.83 -2.56 -4.11
N ILE A 40 4.16 -2.11 -3.05
CA ILE A 40 4.08 -0.69 -2.71
C ILE A 40 4.67 -0.48 -1.31
N ARG A 41 5.66 0.41 -1.22
CA ARG A 41 6.31 0.82 0.01
C ARG A 41 5.93 2.26 0.35
N LEU A 42 5.41 2.46 1.54
CA LEU A 42 5.05 3.76 2.10
C LEU A 42 5.99 4.07 3.28
N GLN A 43 6.73 5.17 3.17
CA GLN A 43 7.63 5.65 4.23
C GLN A 43 7.02 6.87 4.94
N GLY A 44 7.35 7.04 6.22
CA GLY A 44 6.70 8.06 7.05
C GLY A 44 5.22 7.74 7.30
N PHE A 45 4.85 6.46 7.26
CA PHE A 45 3.47 6.03 7.39
C PHE A 45 2.95 6.21 8.81
N LEU A 46 3.72 5.94 9.86
CA LEU A 46 3.27 6.17 11.24
C LEU A 46 3.34 7.66 11.62
N SER A 47 2.30 8.13 12.32
CA SER A 47 2.27 9.48 12.86
C SER A 47 3.24 9.61 14.04
N PRO A 48 3.62 10.84 14.45
CA PRO A 48 4.42 11.03 15.66
C PRO A 48 3.81 10.34 16.89
N SER A 49 2.49 10.45 17.08
CA SER A 49 1.78 9.81 18.20
C SER A 49 1.80 8.29 18.12
N GLU A 50 1.67 7.72 16.91
CA GLU A 50 1.77 6.26 16.72
C GLU A 50 3.19 5.74 16.95
N ARG A 51 4.22 6.51 16.58
CA ARG A 51 5.61 6.16 16.89
C ARG A 51 5.86 6.13 18.39
N HIS A 52 5.33 7.11 19.12
CA HIS A 52 5.43 7.12 20.58
C HIS A 52 4.67 5.95 21.22
N LEU A 53 3.46 5.67 20.75
CA LEU A 53 2.70 4.50 21.22
C LEU A 53 3.44 3.18 20.97
N ALA A 54 4.15 3.07 19.84
CA ALA A 54 4.96 1.91 19.49
C ALA A 54 6.19 1.65 20.39
N GLU A 55 6.47 2.51 21.38
CA GLU A 55 7.54 2.29 22.37
C GLU A 55 7.20 1.17 23.37
N THR A 56 5.95 0.69 23.38
CA THR A 56 5.46 -0.39 24.26
C THR A 56 4.94 -1.58 23.46
N LEU A 57 4.98 -2.79 24.03
CA LEU A 57 4.45 -3.99 23.37
C LEU A 57 2.94 -3.88 23.13
N GLU A 58 2.19 -3.38 24.12
CA GLU A 58 0.75 -3.17 24.03
C GLU A 58 0.40 -2.18 22.92
N GLY A 59 1.18 -1.10 22.80
CA GLY A 59 1.00 -0.11 21.74
C GLY A 59 1.31 -0.67 20.35
N ILE A 60 2.36 -1.49 20.21
CA ILE A 60 2.66 -2.19 18.95
C ILE A 60 1.49 -3.08 18.53
N GLU A 61 0.95 -3.88 19.45
CA GLU A 61 -0.20 -4.75 19.16
C GLU A 61 -1.43 -3.95 18.76
N LEU A 62 -1.71 -2.85 19.45
CA LEU A 62 -2.86 -1.99 19.17
C LEU A 62 -2.75 -1.38 17.77
N ILE A 63 -1.58 -0.83 17.43
CA ILE A 63 -1.33 -0.26 16.09
C ILE A 63 -1.56 -1.32 15.02
N LYS A 64 -0.98 -2.52 15.18
CA LYS A 64 -1.15 -3.60 14.20
C LYS A 64 -2.63 -4.00 14.06
N LYS A 65 -3.36 -4.19 15.16
CA LYS A 65 -4.80 -4.53 15.14
C LYS A 65 -5.62 -3.47 14.41
N VAL A 66 -5.42 -2.19 14.72
CA VAL A 66 -6.13 -1.09 14.08
C VAL A 66 -5.81 -1.03 12.58
N ARG A 67 -4.53 -1.15 12.21
CA ARG A 67 -4.10 -1.07 10.81
C ARG A 67 -4.60 -2.24 9.97
N THR A 68 -4.62 -3.45 10.51
CA THR A 68 -5.27 -4.60 9.86
C THR A 68 -6.75 -4.33 9.64
N ALA A 69 -7.49 -3.93 10.68
CA ALA A 69 -8.93 -3.68 10.55
C ALA A 69 -9.27 -2.59 9.51
N LEU A 70 -8.50 -1.50 9.49
CA LEU A 70 -8.67 -0.41 8.52
C LEU A 70 -8.34 -0.86 7.09
N PHE A 71 -7.31 -1.67 6.91
CA PHE A 71 -6.95 -2.22 5.60
C PHE A 71 -8.05 -3.13 5.06
N GLU A 72 -8.52 -4.08 5.87
CA GLU A 72 -9.61 -4.99 5.48
C GLU A 72 -10.87 -4.23 5.06
N LYS A 73 -11.22 -3.16 5.77
CA LYS A 73 -12.40 -2.34 5.45
C LYS A 73 -12.27 -1.54 4.14
N SER A 74 -11.04 -1.26 3.71
CA SER A 74 -10.73 -0.40 2.56
C SER A 74 -10.18 -1.18 1.36
N ARG A 75 -10.12 -2.51 1.44
CA ARG A 75 -9.60 -3.39 0.38
C ARG A 75 -10.25 -3.15 -0.98
N ASP A 76 -11.58 -3.12 -1.05
CA ASP A 76 -12.29 -2.91 -2.33
C ASP A 76 -11.97 -1.54 -2.96
N ASN A 77 -11.68 -0.53 -2.14
CA ASN A 77 -11.29 0.79 -2.63
C ASN A 77 -9.84 0.77 -3.15
N LEU A 78 -8.95 0.06 -2.46
CA LEU A 78 -7.57 -0.16 -2.90
C LEU A 78 -7.53 -0.89 -4.24
N GLU A 79 -8.28 -1.99 -4.36
CA GLU A 79 -8.32 -2.79 -5.60
C GLU A 79 -8.85 -1.97 -6.78
N ARG A 80 -9.90 -1.16 -6.56
CA ARG A 80 -10.38 -0.20 -7.57
C ARG A 80 -9.34 0.85 -7.95
N ALA A 81 -8.55 1.34 -7.00
CA ALA A 81 -7.48 2.29 -7.30
C ALA A 81 -6.43 1.65 -8.22
N ILE A 82 -6.07 0.38 -8.00
CA ILE A 82 -5.15 -0.36 -8.87
C ILE A 82 -5.75 -0.61 -10.25
N THR A 83 -6.96 -1.14 -10.32
CA THR A 83 -7.61 -1.48 -11.61
C THR A 83 -7.96 -0.25 -12.45
N SER A 84 -8.04 0.94 -11.82
CA SER A 84 -8.14 2.21 -12.55
C SER A 84 -6.87 2.60 -13.32
N VAL A 85 -5.71 2.05 -12.92
CA VAL A 85 -4.41 2.34 -13.53
C VAL A 85 -4.02 1.25 -14.53
N ILE A 86 -4.34 -0.01 -14.24
CA ILE A 86 -3.99 -1.16 -15.06
C ILE A 86 -5.12 -2.19 -15.11
N ASP A 87 -5.45 -2.68 -16.32
CA ASP A 87 -6.55 -3.62 -16.55
C ASP A 87 -6.15 -5.07 -16.23
N VAL A 88 -6.25 -5.42 -14.95
CA VAL A 88 -5.93 -6.75 -14.39
C VAL A 88 -6.97 -7.14 -13.34
N ASN A 89 -7.11 -8.43 -13.09
CA ASN A 89 -7.90 -8.91 -11.95
C ASN A 89 -6.99 -9.07 -10.73
N VAL A 90 -7.41 -8.55 -9.59
CA VAL A 90 -6.70 -8.75 -8.32
C VAL A 90 -7.03 -10.14 -7.77
N VAL A 91 -5.99 -10.94 -7.50
CA VAL A 91 -6.10 -12.28 -6.94
C VAL A 91 -6.03 -12.23 -5.41
N SER A 92 -5.11 -11.43 -4.86
CA SER A 92 -5.02 -11.22 -3.41
C SER A 92 -4.32 -9.91 -3.06
N THR A 93 -4.64 -9.38 -1.88
CA THR A 93 -4.01 -8.19 -1.31
C THR A 93 -3.53 -8.48 0.10
N HIS A 94 -2.33 -7.96 0.42
CA HIS A 94 -1.68 -8.15 1.71
C HIS A 94 -1.10 -6.82 2.16
N SER A 95 -1.10 -6.59 3.47
CA SER A 95 -0.42 -5.42 4.05
C SER A 95 0.20 -5.75 5.40
N ASP A 96 1.35 -5.14 5.67
CA ASP A 96 1.94 -5.09 7.00
C ASP A 96 2.46 -3.69 7.31
N VAL A 97 2.44 -3.35 8.59
CA VAL A 97 2.98 -2.10 9.13
C VAL A 97 4.11 -2.45 10.09
N SER A 98 5.29 -1.90 9.81
CA SER A 98 6.46 -1.98 10.68
C SER A 98 6.41 -0.82 11.67
N THR A 99 6.21 -1.15 12.95
CA THR A 99 6.26 -0.17 14.05
C THR A 99 7.69 0.29 14.36
N GLN A 100 8.71 -0.48 13.95
CA GLN A 100 10.11 -0.12 14.13
C GLN A 100 10.57 0.94 13.11
N THR A 101 10.26 0.74 11.83
CA THR A 101 10.67 1.67 10.77
C THR A 101 9.63 2.78 10.53
N GLY A 102 8.38 2.55 10.94
CA GLY A 102 7.25 3.42 10.66
C GLY A 102 6.81 3.37 9.19
N GLU A 103 7.03 2.22 8.55
CA GLU A 103 6.70 1.98 7.14
C GLU A 103 5.49 1.05 7.00
N LYS A 104 4.77 1.19 5.89
CA LYS A 104 3.74 0.23 5.47
C LYS A 104 4.16 -0.40 4.15
N MET A 105 4.01 -1.71 4.07
CA MET A 105 4.14 -2.48 2.85
C MET A 105 2.75 -2.94 2.42
N ILE A 106 2.49 -2.85 1.12
CA ILE A 106 1.32 -3.44 0.47
C ILE A 106 1.83 -4.33 -0.65
N MET A 107 1.31 -5.55 -0.72
CA MET A 107 1.60 -6.50 -1.79
C MET A 107 0.29 -6.90 -2.44
N ILE A 108 0.27 -6.91 -3.76
CA ILE A 108 -0.90 -7.28 -4.55
C ILE A 108 -0.45 -8.30 -5.59
N VAL A 109 -1.18 -9.41 -5.65
CA VAL A 109 -1.01 -10.45 -6.67
C VAL A 109 -2.15 -10.29 -7.67
N VAL A 110 -1.82 -10.29 -8.96
CA VAL A 110 -2.81 -10.17 -10.05
C VAL A 110 -2.84 -11.42 -10.93
N ASP A 111 -3.83 -11.48 -11.82
CA ASP A 111 -4.12 -12.68 -12.62
C ASP A 111 -3.13 -12.98 -13.75
N ARG A 112 -2.19 -12.08 -14.04
CA ARG A 112 -1.26 -12.21 -15.17
C ARG A 112 0.02 -11.42 -14.98
N ASN A 113 1.06 -11.83 -15.69
CA ASN A 113 2.33 -11.12 -15.73
C ASN A 113 2.15 -9.71 -16.33
N ILE A 114 2.32 -8.69 -15.49
CA ILE A 114 2.16 -7.29 -15.90
C ILE A 114 3.29 -6.87 -16.86
N GLU A 115 4.50 -7.40 -16.69
CA GLU A 115 5.64 -7.04 -17.53
C GLU A 115 5.48 -7.51 -18.98
N GLU A 116 4.67 -8.53 -19.24
CA GLU A 116 4.31 -8.96 -20.61
C GLU A 116 3.28 -8.03 -21.27
N LEU A 117 2.49 -7.30 -20.49
CA LEU A 117 1.51 -6.32 -20.98
C LEU A 117 2.16 -4.97 -21.33
N ILE A 118 3.35 -4.70 -20.78
CA ILE A 118 4.01 -3.41 -20.84
C ILE A 118 5.26 -3.55 -21.71
N LYS A 119 5.21 -2.99 -22.93
CA LYS A 119 6.38 -2.88 -23.82
C LYS A 119 7.46 -1.97 -23.25
#